data_AF-A0A7K3ZYF9-F1
#
_entry.id   AF-A0A7K3ZYF9-F1
#
_cell.length_a   1.000
_cell.length_b   1.000
_cell.length_c   1.000
_cell.angle_alpha   90.00
_cell.angle_beta   90.00
_cell.angle_gamma   90.00
#
_symmetry.space_group_name_H-M   'P 1'
#
loop_
_entity.id
_entity.type
_entity.pdbx_description
1 polymer ?
#
loop_
_entity_poly.entity_id
_entity_poly.type
_entity_poly.pdbx_seq_one_letter_code
_entity_poly.pdbx_strand_id
1 'polypeptide(L)'
;MEINLVKLAVLLPLMVPAMLAAASGQSTYIPYELGGDNYYTMQGGPDISASISGTDEFGRGDTVTVYLDLTNYGRILGFKEDQTPQNPKEYALAASELQKEYSKPTALGITATLSSLSPQIEVKSGDQVVESLKSGDKTKEPLQFSIKIGEHAPAGEYSLQLNLSYDYQDNVRVYATKLLSEGGVQSLVNYRESYVYQKANQSVPIIITVKKEADFEILNASGILSAGSKKEEVSATYRNIGEDPIRDAVARLSIFKPFSSTDDQAFIGSMQPGEEKTVVFKIDVDSDATPKEYGINSEIKYTDVYGDTVISESMKIPVTVKEESSSLLLPAIVLLLIIGAVGGYWYKKKKKA
;
A
#
# COMPACT_ATOMS: atom_id res chain seq x y z
N MET A 1 -36.79 -9.06 -54.37
CA MET A 1 -37.08 -10.48 -54.09
C MET A 1 -35.85 -11.23 -54.55
N GLU A 2 -34.88 -11.60 -53.73
CA GLU A 2 -34.90 -12.10 -52.36
C GLU A 2 -33.73 -11.50 -51.55
N ILE A 3 -33.90 -11.47 -50.23
CA ILE A 3 -32.90 -11.05 -49.26
C ILE A 3 -32.13 -12.30 -48.86
N ASN A 4 -30.83 -12.37 -49.16
CA ASN A 4 -29.95 -13.42 -48.63
C ASN A 4 -29.18 -12.88 -47.41
N LEU A 5 -29.74 -13.13 -46.22
CA LEU A 5 -29.06 -12.98 -44.94
C LEU A 5 -28.09 -14.17 -44.75
N VAL A 6 -26.81 -13.97 -45.06
CA VAL A 6 -25.76 -14.85 -44.55
C VAL A 6 -25.37 -14.35 -43.16
N LYS A 7 -25.68 -15.17 -42.16
CA LYS A 7 -25.44 -14.95 -40.73
C LYS A 7 -23.94 -14.80 -40.47
N LEU A 8 -23.51 -13.59 -40.13
CA LEU A 8 -22.20 -13.32 -39.53
C LEU A 8 -22.33 -13.56 -38.02
N ALA A 9 -21.89 -14.72 -37.55
CA ALA A 9 -21.82 -15.02 -36.12
C ALA A 9 -20.62 -14.27 -35.52
N VAL A 10 -20.89 -13.14 -34.87
CA VAL A 10 -19.93 -12.44 -34.01
C VAL A 10 -19.78 -13.27 -32.72
N LEU A 11 -18.65 -13.94 -32.54
CA LEU A 11 -18.28 -14.53 -31.26
C LEU A 11 -17.86 -13.40 -30.31
N LEU A 12 -18.72 -13.11 -29.33
CA LEU A 12 -18.35 -12.36 -28.14
C LEU A 12 -17.54 -13.28 -27.21
N PRO A 13 -16.34 -12.90 -26.72
CA PRO A 13 -15.76 -13.59 -25.58
C PRO A 13 -16.51 -13.14 -24.32
N LEU A 14 -17.39 -13.99 -23.80
CA LEU A 14 -17.84 -13.89 -22.41
C LEU A 14 -16.64 -14.17 -21.51
N MET A 15 -16.06 -13.12 -20.91
CA MET A 15 -15.23 -13.28 -19.72
C MET A 15 -16.13 -13.73 -18.56
N VAL A 16 -15.98 -14.98 -18.16
CA VAL A 16 -16.46 -15.48 -16.88
C VAL A 16 -15.27 -15.45 -15.92
N PRO A 17 -15.31 -14.74 -14.78
CA PRO A 17 -14.31 -14.94 -13.75
C PRO A 17 -14.61 -16.26 -13.04
N ALA A 18 -13.93 -17.33 -13.46
CA ALA A 18 -13.85 -18.57 -12.71
C ALA A 18 -12.83 -18.39 -11.58
N MET A 19 -13.27 -17.85 -10.44
CA MET A 19 -12.55 -18.06 -9.19
C MET A 19 -13.09 -19.32 -8.52
N LEU A 20 -12.51 -20.47 -8.85
CA LEU A 20 -12.51 -21.62 -7.95
C LEU A 20 -11.17 -21.63 -7.21
N ALA A 21 -11.13 -20.99 -6.04
CA ALA A 21 -10.10 -21.31 -5.07
C ALA A 21 -10.54 -22.59 -4.35
N ALA A 22 -9.98 -23.73 -4.74
CA ALA A 22 -10.18 -24.97 -4.01
C ALA A 22 -9.43 -24.87 -2.68
N ALA A 23 -10.16 -24.87 -1.56
CA ALA A 23 -9.57 -24.95 -0.23
C ALA A 23 -8.83 -26.29 -0.09
N SER A 24 -7.51 -26.25 0.08
CA SER A 24 -6.72 -27.43 0.44
C SER A 24 -6.70 -27.58 1.96
N GLY A 25 -7.47 -28.51 2.51
CA GLY A 25 -7.45 -28.83 3.94
C GLY A 25 -6.24 -29.70 4.31
N GLN A 26 -5.46 -29.30 5.31
CA GLN A 26 -4.54 -30.19 6.02
C GLN A 26 -4.69 -30.04 7.55
N SER A 27 -4.66 -31.21 8.20
CA SER A 27 -4.46 -31.50 9.63
C SER A 27 -5.59 -31.14 10.59
N THR A 28 -6.46 -32.13 10.86
CA THR A 28 -7.45 -32.17 11.94
C THR A 28 -6.80 -31.87 13.30
N TYR A 29 -7.25 -30.84 14.02
CA TYR A 29 -6.58 -30.36 15.25
C TYR A 29 -7.21 -30.84 16.57
N ILE A 30 -8.37 -31.51 16.55
CA ILE A 30 -9.02 -32.03 17.77
C ILE A 30 -9.02 -33.58 17.76
N PRO A 31 -8.56 -34.23 18.85
CA PRO A 31 -8.30 -35.65 18.88
C PRO A 31 -9.56 -36.53 18.98
N TYR A 32 -9.45 -37.70 18.35
CA TYR A 32 -10.00 -39.03 18.67
C TYR A 32 -11.47 -39.14 19.13
N GLU A 33 -12.23 -39.89 18.35
CA GLU A 33 -13.65 -40.17 18.47
C GLU A 33 -14.12 -40.42 19.92
N LEU A 34 -14.76 -39.41 20.52
CA LEU A 34 -15.81 -39.69 21.50
C LEU A 34 -16.94 -40.33 20.68
N GLY A 35 -17.03 -41.66 20.72
CA GLY A 35 -17.99 -42.44 19.95
C GLY A 35 -19.42 -41.89 20.02
N GLY A 36 -20.22 -42.27 19.05
CA GLY A 36 -21.57 -41.76 18.84
C GLY A 36 -22.05 -42.22 17.47
N ASP A 37 -23.35 -42.14 17.25
CA ASP A 37 -23.95 -42.46 15.97
C ASP A 37 -23.70 -41.30 15.01
N ASN A 38 -23.44 -41.64 13.74
CA ASN A 38 -23.29 -40.70 12.63
C ASN A 38 -24.33 -41.04 11.56
N TYR A 39 -25.49 -40.39 11.59
CA TYR A 39 -26.57 -40.65 10.63
C TYR A 39 -26.37 -39.87 9.34
N TYR A 40 -25.87 -38.64 9.41
CA TYR A 40 -25.75 -37.76 8.25
C TYR A 40 -24.38 -37.10 8.14
N THR A 41 -23.88 -37.00 6.91
CA THR A 41 -22.73 -36.15 6.57
C THR A 41 -23.16 -35.14 5.51
N MET A 42 -23.01 -33.85 5.80
CA MET A 42 -23.23 -32.81 4.79
C MET A 42 -21.95 -32.47 4.01
N GLN A 43 -22.12 -32.10 2.74
CA GLN A 43 -21.07 -31.60 1.86
C GLN A 43 -21.22 -30.10 1.66
N GLY A 44 -20.10 -29.42 1.46
CA GLY A 44 -20.03 -27.96 1.42
C GLY A 44 -19.26 -27.41 2.62
N GLY A 45 -19.24 -26.09 2.76
CA GLY A 45 -18.48 -25.40 3.80
C GLY A 45 -18.60 -23.89 3.63
N PRO A 46 -17.89 -23.12 4.45
CA PRO A 46 -17.82 -21.67 4.29
C PRO A 46 -17.17 -21.29 2.97
N ASP A 47 -17.57 -20.14 2.43
CA ASP A 47 -16.96 -19.52 1.25
C ASP A 47 -16.98 -18.01 1.47
N ILE A 48 -15.84 -17.45 1.87
CA ILE A 48 -15.77 -16.08 2.37
C ILE A 48 -15.25 -15.15 1.28
N SER A 49 -16.11 -14.25 0.84
CA SER A 49 -15.71 -13.13 -0.01
C SER A 49 -15.35 -11.90 0.84
N ALA A 50 -14.57 -11.00 0.25
CA ALA A 50 -14.25 -9.71 0.83
C ALA A 50 -14.49 -8.58 -0.17
N SER A 51 -14.93 -7.43 0.31
CA SER A 51 -15.16 -6.23 -0.49
C SER A 51 -14.73 -4.97 0.25
N ILE A 52 -14.24 -3.97 -0.48
CA ILE A 52 -13.89 -2.67 0.11
C ILE A 52 -15.16 -1.93 0.54
N SER A 53 -15.11 -1.39 1.75
CA SER A 53 -16.17 -0.58 2.36
C SER A 53 -15.73 0.89 2.34
N GLY A 54 -16.01 1.62 1.27
CA GLY A 54 -15.60 3.02 1.11
C GLY A 54 -14.82 3.25 -0.19
N THR A 55 -13.80 4.10 -0.12
CA THR A 55 -12.91 4.38 -1.27
C THR A 55 -11.86 3.28 -1.42
N ASP A 56 -11.56 2.93 -2.66
CA ASP A 56 -10.45 2.08 -3.07
C ASP A 56 -9.33 2.89 -3.75
N GLU A 57 -9.50 4.20 -3.93
CA GLU A 57 -8.57 5.10 -4.59
C GLU A 57 -7.84 6.04 -3.61
N PHE A 58 -6.51 6.09 -3.69
CA PHE A 58 -5.63 6.77 -2.73
C PHE A 58 -4.46 7.50 -3.40
N GLY A 59 -3.90 8.52 -2.73
CA GLY A 59 -2.73 9.27 -3.22
C GLY A 59 -1.40 8.58 -2.90
N ARG A 60 -0.32 9.01 -3.54
CA ARG A 60 1.04 8.55 -3.21
C ARG A 60 1.50 9.11 -1.86
N GLY A 61 2.37 8.39 -1.15
CA GLY A 61 2.87 8.79 0.19
C GLY A 61 1.85 8.65 1.34
N ASP A 62 0.56 8.50 1.03
CA ASP A 62 -0.51 8.40 2.00
C ASP A 62 -0.34 7.20 2.95
N THR A 63 -0.72 7.42 4.22
CA THR A 63 -0.98 6.34 5.18
C THR A 63 -2.46 6.32 5.49
N VAL A 64 -3.16 5.30 5.01
CA VAL A 64 -4.63 5.21 5.00
C VAL A 64 -5.11 3.90 5.59
N THR A 65 -6.37 3.86 6.00
CA THR A 65 -7.03 2.63 6.45
C THR A 65 -7.97 2.13 5.36
N VAL A 66 -7.73 0.92 4.88
CA VAL A 66 -8.64 0.18 4.00
C VAL A 66 -9.63 -0.59 4.86
N TYR A 67 -10.91 -0.36 4.63
CA TYR A 67 -12.00 -1.01 5.33
C TYR A 67 -12.52 -2.17 4.48
N LEU A 68 -12.57 -3.38 5.03
CA LEU A 68 -13.00 -4.58 4.31
C LEU A 68 -14.20 -5.23 5.00
N ASP A 69 -15.25 -5.46 4.23
CA ASP A 69 -16.39 -6.25 4.66
C ASP A 69 -16.25 -7.70 4.19
N LEU A 70 -16.47 -8.66 5.09
CA LEU A 70 -16.53 -10.07 4.72
C LEU A 70 -17.98 -10.51 4.58
N THR A 71 -18.28 -11.31 3.55
CA THR A 71 -19.58 -11.96 3.36
C THR A 71 -19.37 -13.45 3.12
N ASN A 72 -20.05 -14.29 3.89
CA ASN A 72 -19.96 -15.75 3.75
C ASN A 72 -21.08 -16.27 2.83
N TYR A 73 -20.70 -16.72 1.64
CA TYR A 73 -21.57 -17.35 0.65
C TYR A 73 -21.55 -18.89 0.71
N GLY A 74 -20.88 -19.44 1.72
CA GLY A 74 -20.81 -20.86 1.98
C GLY A 74 -22.19 -21.48 2.08
N ARG A 75 -22.35 -22.71 1.60
CA ARG A 75 -23.63 -23.41 1.54
C ARG A 75 -23.46 -24.92 1.61
N ILE A 76 -24.53 -25.60 1.97
CA ILE A 76 -24.62 -27.05 1.81
C ILE A 76 -24.79 -27.36 0.32
N LEU A 77 -23.90 -28.19 -0.21
CA LEU A 77 -23.87 -28.61 -1.62
C LEU A 77 -24.39 -30.02 -1.83
N GLY A 78 -24.42 -30.81 -0.76
CA GLY A 78 -24.83 -32.19 -0.83
C GLY A 78 -25.08 -32.76 0.56
N PHE A 79 -25.69 -33.93 0.57
CA PHE A 79 -26.08 -34.64 1.77
C PHE A 79 -25.86 -36.13 1.51
N LYS A 80 -25.39 -36.83 2.55
CA LYS A 80 -25.23 -38.27 2.55
C LYS A 80 -25.85 -38.81 3.83
N GLU A 81 -26.67 -39.86 3.69
CA GLU A 81 -27.09 -40.70 4.81
C GLU A 81 -26.03 -41.79 5.02
N ASP A 82 -25.38 -41.78 6.19
CA ASP A 82 -24.37 -42.75 6.60
C ASP A 82 -24.98 -43.91 7.39
N GLN A 83 -26.03 -43.65 8.16
CA GLN A 83 -26.75 -44.66 8.93
C GLN A 83 -28.26 -44.41 8.90
N THR A 84 -29.04 -45.45 8.65
CA THR A 84 -30.51 -45.39 8.65
C THR A 84 -31.06 -45.70 10.05
N PRO A 85 -31.79 -44.78 10.71
CA PRO A 85 -32.37 -45.02 12.04
C PRO A 85 -33.47 -46.09 12.02
N GLN A 86 -33.48 -46.98 13.02
CA GLN A 86 -34.37 -48.16 13.07
C GLN A 86 -35.39 -48.13 14.21
N ASN A 87 -35.21 -47.27 15.21
CA ASN A 87 -36.09 -47.21 16.39
C ASN A 87 -36.31 -45.76 16.86
N PRO A 88 -37.33 -45.48 17.69
CA PRO A 88 -37.67 -44.10 18.09
C PRO A 88 -36.50 -43.28 18.67
N LYS A 89 -35.58 -43.92 19.41
CA LYS A 89 -34.37 -43.26 19.95
C LYS A 89 -33.44 -42.81 18.82
N GLU A 90 -33.20 -43.68 17.85
CA GLU A 90 -32.34 -43.38 16.70
C GLU A 90 -32.95 -42.32 15.80
N TYR A 91 -34.28 -42.34 15.58
CA TYR A 91 -34.96 -41.25 14.87
C TYR A 91 -34.79 -39.91 15.59
N ALA A 92 -34.90 -39.87 16.92
CA ALA A 92 -34.67 -38.67 17.71
C ALA A 92 -33.22 -38.20 17.67
N LEU A 93 -32.25 -39.13 17.68
CA LEU A 93 -30.83 -38.81 17.53
C LEU A 93 -30.52 -38.26 16.13
N ALA A 94 -30.95 -38.95 15.08
CA ALA A 94 -30.77 -38.54 13.69
C ALA A 94 -31.36 -37.13 13.46
N ALA A 95 -32.57 -36.87 13.93
CA ALA A 95 -33.18 -35.53 13.81
C ALA A 95 -32.36 -34.44 14.52
N SER A 96 -31.81 -34.75 15.70
CA SER A 96 -30.97 -33.82 16.47
C SER A 96 -29.61 -33.57 15.80
N GLU A 97 -29.00 -34.60 15.22
CA GLU A 97 -27.77 -34.49 14.44
C GLU A 97 -27.98 -33.65 13.18
N LEU A 98 -29.03 -33.94 12.41
CA LEU A 98 -29.36 -33.21 11.18
C LEU A 98 -29.47 -31.70 11.42
N GLN A 99 -30.10 -31.28 12.53
CA GLN A 99 -30.23 -29.87 12.88
C GLN A 99 -28.86 -29.19 13.04
N LYS A 100 -27.88 -29.92 13.58
CA LYS A 100 -26.53 -29.40 13.84
C LYS A 100 -25.65 -29.43 12.61
N GLU A 101 -25.81 -30.43 11.75
CA GLU A 101 -25.12 -30.53 10.46
C GLU A 101 -25.35 -29.29 9.58
N TYR A 102 -26.51 -28.63 9.68
CA TYR A 102 -26.77 -27.37 8.98
C TYR A 102 -25.83 -26.20 9.37
N SER A 103 -25.05 -26.33 10.44
CA SER A 103 -24.06 -25.33 10.86
C SER A 103 -22.75 -25.40 10.05
N LYS A 104 -22.54 -26.45 9.26
CA LYS A 104 -21.32 -26.70 8.47
C LYS A 104 -20.82 -25.50 7.62
N PRO A 105 -21.65 -24.67 6.98
CA PRO A 105 -21.16 -23.54 6.20
C PRO A 105 -20.80 -22.31 7.05
N THR A 106 -20.86 -22.39 8.38
CA THR A 106 -20.45 -21.31 9.28
C THR A 106 -18.94 -21.31 9.46
N ALA A 107 -18.29 -20.18 9.17
CA ALA A 107 -16.89 -19.98 9.51
C ALA A 107 -16.75 -19.50 10.95
N LEU A 108 -15.78 -20.04 11.67
CA LEU A 108 -15.50 -19.77 13.08
C LEU A 108 -14.06 -19.28 13.23
N GLY A 109 -13.85 -18.27 14.07
CA GLY A 109 -12.53 -17.74 14.39
C GLY A 109 -11.75 -17.32 13.14
N ILE A 110 -12.36 -16.52 12.27
CA ILE A 110 -11.72 -16.08 11.04
C ILE A 110 -10.59 -15.12 11.39
N THR A 111 -9.35 -15.53 11.14
CA THR A 111 -8.18 -14.66 11.13
C THR A 111 -7.94 -14.17 9.72
N ALA A 112 -7.89 -12.85 9.54
CA ALA A 112 -7.67 -12.19 8.27
C ALA A 112 -6.36 -11.40 8.29
N THR A 113 -5.45 -11.74 7.39
CA THR A 113 -4.14 -11.10 7.23
C THR A 113 -4.03 -10.50 5.84
N LEU A 114 -3.88 -9.17 5.75
CA LEU A 114 -3.66 -8.48 4.49
C LEU A 114 -2.16 -8.40 4.18
N SER A 115 -1.76 -8.73 2.97
CA SER A 115 -0.39 -8.58 2.50
C SER A 115 -0.33 -7.96 1.11
N SER A 116 0.79 -7.30 0.81
CA SER A 116 1.11 -6.78 -0.52
C SER A 116 2.30 -7.54 -1.09
N LEU A 117 2.22 -7.86 -2.39
CA LEU A 117 3.39 -8.34 -3.15
C LEU A 117 4.17 -7.18 -3.78
N SER A 118 3.58 -5.99 -3.83
CA SER A 118 4.22 -4.78 -4.36
C SER A 118 5.03 -4.09 -3.25
N PRO A 119 6.30 -3.75 -3.50
CA PRO A 119 7.09 -2.96 -2.55
C PRO A 119 6.57 -1.52 -2.38
N GLN A 120 5.67 -1.07 -3.26
CA GLN A 120 5.07 0.27 -3.18
C GLN A 120 3.93 0.37 -2.18
N ILE A 121 3.41 -0.76 -1.68
CA ILE A 121 2.33 -0.76 -0.69
C ILE A 121 2.80 -1.56 0.51
N GLU A 122 2.97 -0.90 1.64
CA GLU A 122 3.36 -1.52 2.90
C GLU A 122 2.14 -1.67 3.80
N VAL A 123 1.80 -2.90 4.20
CA VAL A 123 0.73 -3.12 5.18
C VAL A 123 1.31 -2.95 6.58
N LYS A 124 0.75 -1.99 7.34
CA LYS A 124 1.20 -1.61 8.68
C LYS A 124 0.42 -2.30 9.80
N SER A 125 -0.82 -2.67 9.54
CA SER A 125 -1.67 -3.39 10.49
C SER A 125 -1.32 -4.88 10.57
N GLY A 126 -1.56 -5.49 11.74
CA GLY A 126 -1.53 -6.94 11.90
C GLY A 126 -2.87 -7.60 11.56
N ASP A 127 -3.03 -8.83 12.03
CA ASP A 127 -4.22 -9.64 11.81
C ASP A 127 -5.49 -9.00 12.37
N GLN A 128 -6.60 -9.20 11.68
CA GLN A 128 -7.95 -8.89 12.14
C GLN A 128 -8.72 -10.18 12.40
N VAL A 129 -9.60 -10.20 13.41
CA VAL A 129 -10.32 -11.42 13.80
C VAL A 129 -11.83 -11.19 13.77
N VAL A 130 -12.56 -12.14 13.17
CA VAL A 130 -14.02 -12.21 13.22
C VAL A 130 -14.41 -13.51 13.94
N GLU A 131 -15.16 -13.40 15.03
CA GLU A 131 -15.53 -14.54 15.89
C GLU A 131 -16.25 -15.65 15.12
N SER A 132 -17.26 -15.29 14.33
CA SER A 132 -17.97 -16.22 13.45
C SER A 132 -18.70 -15.47 12.35
N LEU A 133 -18.92 -16.15 11.23
CA LEU A 133 -19.71 -15.63 10.12
C LEU A 133 -20.58 -16.76 9.54
N LYS A 134 -21.89 -16.69 9.77
CA LYS A 134 -22.83 -17.70 9.25
C LYS A 134 -23.02 -17.53 7.75
N SER A 135 -23.49 -18.60 7.12
CA SER A 135 -23.92 -18.55 5.71
C SER A 135 -24.96 -17.44 5.50
N GLY A 136 -24.70 -16.58 4.52
CA GLY A 136 -25.55 -15.43 4.16
C GLY A 136 -25.26 -14.16 4.96
N ASP A 137 -24.48 -14.23 6.04
CA ASP A 137 -24.15 -13.07 6.86
C ASP A 137 -22.99 -12.25 6.28
N LYS A 138 -23.00 -10.97 6.63
CA LYS A 138 -21.93 -9.99 6.45
C LYS A 138 -21.36 -9.58 7.80
N THR A 139 -20.08 -9.21 7.86
CA THR A 139 -19.48 -8.58 9.04
C THR A 139 -20.29 -7.35 9.49
N LYS A 140 -20.48 -7.23 10.81
CA LYS A 140 -21.22 -6.10 11.40
C LYS A 140 -20.44 -4.79 11.32
N GLU A 141 -19.13 -4.89 11.50
CA GLU A 141 -18.18 -3.79 11.35
C GLU A 141 -17.11 -4.23 10.35
N PRO A 142 -16.64 -3.32 9.47
CA PRO A 142 -15.59 -3.64 8.54
C PRO A 142 -14.26 -3.88 9.27
N LEU A 143 -13.49 -4.84 8.77
CA LEU A 143 -12.10 -5.04 9.16
C LEU A 143 -11.27 -3.84 8.73
N GLN A 144 -10.27 -3.48 9.53
CA GLN A 144 -9.48 -2.27 9.30
C GLN A 144 -8.01 -2.63 9.07
N PHE A 145 -7.50 -2.31 7.88
CA PHE A 145 -6.10 -2.53 7.54
C PHE A 145 -5.43 -1.21 7.20
N SER A 146 -4.42 -0.83 7.98
CA SER A 146 -3.63 0.37 7.71
C SER A 146 -2.54 0.03 6.70
N ILE A 147 -2.47 0.79 5.61
CA ILE A 147 -1.46 0.67 4.56
C ILE A 147 -0.72 2.00 4.39
N LYS A 148 0.55 1.93 4.01
CA LYS A 148 1.34 3.06 3.55
C LYS A 148 1.65 2.88 2.06
N ILE A 149 1.37 3.90 1.28
CA ILE A 149 1.66 3.97 -0.15
C ILE A 149 3.01 4.65 -0.32
N GLY A 150 3.85 4.14 -1.22
CA GLY A 150 5.16 4.71 -1.53
C GLY A 150 5.03 6.16 -2.01
N GLU A 151 5.99 7.01 -1.64
CA GLU A 151 6.02 8.43 -2.02
C GLU A 151 6.06 8.62 -3.54
N HIS A 152 6.69 7.66 -4.25
CA HIS A 152 6.80 7.64 -5.71
C HIS A 152 6.15 6.38 -6.31
N ALA A 153 5.08 5.88 -5.68
CA ALA A 153 4.33 4.74 -6.22
C ALA A 153 3.71 5.12 -7.58
N PRO A 154 3.96 4.35 -8.65
CA PRO A 154 3.29 4.57 -9.94
C PRO A 154 1.77 4.49 -9.80
N ALA A 155 1.05 5.26 -10.60
CA ALA A 155 -0.40 5.19 -10.62
C ALA A 155 -0.90 3.87 -11.22
N GLY A 156 -2.07 3.41 -10.75
CA GLY A 156 -2.73 2.21 -11.27
C GLY A 156 -3.23 1.27 -10.18
N GLU A 157 -3.63 0.09 -10.60
CA GLU A 157 -4.22 -0.93 -9.73
C GLU A 157 -3.14 -1.76 -9.04
N TYR A 158 -3.27 -1.91 -7.72
CA TYR A 158 -2.45 -2.75 -6.88
C TYR A 158 -3.30 -3.86 -6.25
N SER A 159 -2.94 -5.11 -6.53
CA SER A 159 -3.59 -6.27 -5.92
C SER A 159 -2.91 -6.64 -4.60
N LEU A 160 -3.65 -6.48 -3.51
CA LEU A 160 -3.33 -7.00 -2.18
C LEU A 160 -3.95 -8.39 -2.01
N GLN A 161 -3.37 -9.22 -1.14
CA GLN A 161 -3.86 -10.55 -0.82
C GLN A 161 -4.42 -10.56 0.61
N LEU A 162 -5.72 -10.78 0.74
CA LEU A 162 -6.35 -11.05 2.03
C LEU A 162 -6.36 -12.55 2.28
N ASN A 163 -5.46 -13.01 3.14
CA ASN A 163 -5.37 -14.40 3.55
C ASN A 163 -6.26 -14.64 4.76
N LEU A 164 -7.25 -15.51 4.59
CA LEU A 164 -8.21 -15.91 5.59
C LEU A 164 -7.86 -17.31 6.08
N SER A 165 -7.87 -17.50 7.39
CA SER A 165 -7.72 -18.79 8.06
C SER A 165 -8.86 -18.91 9.06
N TYR A 166 -9.65 -19.97 8.97
CA TYR A 166 -10.80 -20.18 9.85
C TYR A 166 -11.03 -21.66 10.10
N ASP A 167 -11.75 -21.96 11.18
CA ASP A 167 -12.26 -23.29 11.47
C ASP A 167 -13.72 -23.40 11.04
N TYR A 168 -14.17 -24.61 10.74
CA TYR A 168 -15.58 -24.90 10.50
C TYR A 168 -15.93 -26.30 11.02
N GLN A 169 -17.19 -26.49 11.39
CA GLN A 169 -17.69 -27.80 11.79
C GLN A 169 -17.74 -28.67 10.53
N ASP A 170 -16.86 -29.66 10.46
CA ASP A 170 -16.87 -30.64 9.38
C ASP A 170 -17.91 -31.73 9.63
N ASN A 171 -18.08 -32.17 10.87
CA ASN A 171 -19.07 -33.17 11.22
C ASN A 171 -19.51 -33.04 12.69
N VAL A 172 -20.67 -33.58 13.01
CA VAL A 172 -21.12 -33.80 14.39
C VAL A 172 -21.69 -35.19 14.56
N ARG A 173 -21.35 -35.85 15.66
CA ARG A 173 -21.93 -37.14 16.06
C ARG A 173 -22.72 -37.00 17.34
N VAL A 174 -23.71 -37.85 17.50
CA VAL A 174 -24.66 -37.78 18.63
C VAL A 174 -24.74 -39.10 19.39
N TYR A 175 -24.95 -39.01 20.70
CA TYR A 175 -25.15 -40.18 21.55
C TYR A 175 -26.20 -39.91 22.61
N ALA A 176 -27.01 -40.92 22.94
CA ALA A 176 -27.86 -40.93 24.12
C ALA A 176 -28.01 -42.35 24.65
N THR A 177 -28.14 -42.49 25.97
CA THR A 177 -28.32 -43.81 26.60
C THR A 177 -29.70 -44.40 26.29
N LYS A 178 -30.76 -43.58 26.33
CA LYS A 178 -32.14 -44.00 26.02
C LYS A 178 -33.02 -42.81 25.68
N LEU A 179 -34.16 -43.10 25.06
CA LEU A 179 -35.24 -42.15 24.87
C LEU A 179 -36.30 -42.39 25.96
N LEU A 180 -36.63 -41.36 26.73
CA LEU A 180 -37.78 -41.39 27.64
C LEU A 180 -38.98 -40.72 26.97
N SER A 181 -40.16 -41.27 27.24
CA SER A 181 -41.42 -40.65 26.86
C SER A 181 -42.32 -40.57 28.09
N GLU A 182 -42.40 -39.38 28.67
CA GLU A 182 -43.22 -39.09 29.85
C GLU A 182 -44.20 -37.97 29.52
N GLY A 183 -45.49 -38.18 29.80
CA GLY A 183 -46.53 -37.18 29.54
C GLY A 183 -46.67 -36.76 28.07
N GLY A 184 -46.24 -37.60 27.12
CA GLY A 184 -46.25 -37.29 25.68
C GLY A 184 -45.04 -36.49 25.19
N VAL A 185 -44.11 -36.12 26.06
CA VAL A 185 -42.86 -35.44 25.70
C VAL A 185 -41.74 -36.46 25.58
N GLN A 186 -40.98 -36.40 24.49
CA GLN A 186 -39.81 -37.25 24.27
C GLN A 186 -38.53 -36.52 24.71
N SER A 187 -37.62 -37.23 25.38
CA SER A 187 -36.36 -36.64 25.85
C SER A 187 -35.22 -37.66 25.81
N LEU A 188 -34.07 -37.24 25.26
CA LEU A 188 -32.86 -38.06 25.18
C LEU A 188 -32.08 -38.01 26.50
N VAL A 189 -31.89 -39.16 27.14
CA VAL A 189 -31.17 -39.27 28.42
C VAL A 189 -29.68 -39.42 28.19
N ASN A 190 -28.88 -38.67 28.97
CA ASN A 190 -27.41 -38.59 28.84
C ASN A 190 -26.98 -38.23 27.41
N TYR A 191 -27.70 -37.28 26.81
CA TYR A 191 -27.41 -36.80 25.48
C TYR A 191 -26.03 -36.14 25.42
N ARG A 192 -25.24 -36.49 24.41
CA ARG A 192 -23.89 -35.98 24.16
C ARG A 192 -23.70 -35.70 22.68
N GLU A 193 -22.85 -34.73 22.42
CA GLU A 193 -22.49 -34.24 21.09
C GLU A 193 -20.97 -34.30 20.97
N SER A 194 -20.49 -34.71 19.80
CA SER A 194 -19.07 -34.80 19.49
C SER A 194 -18.82 -34.10 18.16
N TYR A 195 -18.17 -32.94 18.20
CA TYR A 195 -17.92 -32.10 17.03
C TYR A 195 -16.53 -32.36 16.46
N VAL A 196 -16.45 -32.49 15.14
CA VAL A 196 -15.21 -32.55 14.38
C VAL A 196 -15.03 -31.24 13.63
N TYR A 197 -13.95 -30.53 13.94
CA TYR A 197 -13.61 -29.28 13.27
C TYR A 197 -12.45 -29.47 12.30
N GLN A 198 -12.51 -28.75 11.19
CA GLN A 198 -11.41 -28.64 10.24
C GLN A 198 -11.01 -27.19 10.04
N LYS A 199 -9.73 -26.99 9.77
CA LYS A 199 -9.18 -25.69 9.39
C LYS A 199 -9.21 -25.53 7.88
N ALA A 200 -9.63 -24.36 7.41
CA ALA A 200 -9.61 -23.97 6.02
C ALA A 200 -8.86 -22.65 5.84
N ASN A 201 -8.23 -22.50 4.67
CA ASN A 201 -7.58 -21.26 4.28
C ASN A 201 -8.15 -20.80 2.93
N GLN A 202 -8.36 -19.50 2.77
CA GLN A 202 -8.85 -18.87 1.55
C GLN A 202 -8.05 -17.58 1.30
N SER A 203 -7.72 -17.29 0.05
CA SER A 203 -7.04 -16.04 -0.31
C SER A 203 -7.94 -15.25 -1.25
N VAL A 204 -8.24 -14.00 -0.89
CA VAL A 204 -9.12 -13.10 -1.65
C VAL A 204 -8.30 -11.90 -2.12
N PRO A 205 -8.26 -11.59 -3.42
CA PRO A 205 -7.58 -10.40 -3.90
C PRO A 205 -8.40 -9.15 -3.55
N ILE A 206 -7.71 -8.14 -3.03
CA ILE A 206 -8.25 -6.81 -2.76
C ILE A 206 -7.52 -5.83 -3.67
N ILE A 207 -8.26 -5.16 -4.55
CA ILE A 207 -7.68 -4.22 -5.51
C ILE A 207 -7.86 -2.81 -4.96
N ILE A 208 -6.77 -2.07 -4.87
CA ILE A 208 -6.77 -0.62 -4.60
C ILE A 208 -6.16 0.11 -5.79
N THR A 209 -6.48 1.38 -5.95
CA THR A 209 -6.00 2.24 -7.02
C THR A 209 -5.15 3.37 -6.46
N VAL A 210 -3.93 3.53 -6.96
CA VAL A 210 -3.11 4.73 -6.74
C VAL A 210 -3.45 5.75 -7.82
N LYS A 211 -3.78 6.96 -7.39
CA LYS A 211 -4.19 8.07 -8.28
C LYS A 211 -3.08 8.46 -9.25
N LYS A 212 -3.50 8.89 -10.44
CA LYS A 212 -2.63 9.62 -11.35
C LYS A 212 -2.45 11.03 -10.81
N GLU A 213 -1.19 11.40 -10.62
CA GLU A 213 -0.78 12.69 -10.08
C GLU A 213 0.59 13.05 -10.69
N ALA A 214 0.98 14.32 -10.61
CA ALA A 214 2.34 14.72 -10.93
C ALA A 214 3.27 14.46 -9.75
N ASP A 215 4.51 14.11 -10.04
CA ASP A 215 5.51 13.76 -9.03
C ASP A 215 6.90 14.07 -9.55
N PHE A 216 7.84 14.39 -8.66
CA PHE A 216 9.09 15.03 -9.03
C PHE A 216 10.30 14.44 -8.34
N GLU A 217 11.39 14.35 -9.09
CA GLU A 217 12.71 14.06 -8.57
C GLU A 217 13.74 15.05 -9.12
N ILE A 218 14.83 15.25 -8.37
CA ILE A 218 16.01 15.95 -8.85
C ILE A 218 16.96 14.90 -9.41
N LEU A 219 17.14 14.88 -10.73
CA LEU A 219 18.06 13.96 -11.40
C LEU A 219 19.52 14.38 -11.26
N ASN A 220 19.78 15.68 -11.41
CA ASN A 220 21.11 16.24 -11.41
C ASN A 220 21.10 17.60 -10.71
N ALA A 221 22.12 17.84 -9.89
CA ALA A 221 22.35 19.14 -9.28
C ALA A 221 23.85 19.46 -9.29
N SER A 222 24.17 20.74 -9.43
CA SER A 222 25.52 21.27 -9.28
C SER A 222 25.47 22.57 -8.50
N GLY A 223 26.21 22.62 -7.41
CA GLY A 223 26.34 23.80 -6.56
C GLY A 223 27.62 23.71 -5.76
N ILE A 224 28.73 24.12 -6.37
CA ILE A 224 30.00 24.29 -5.66
C ILE A 224 30.08 25.76 -5.27
N LEU A 225 29.99 26.03 -3.97
CA LEU A 225 29.93 27.37 -3.40
C LEU A 225 31.18 27.63 -2.56
N SER A 226 31.55 28.89 -2.39
CA SER A 226 32.64 29.29 -1.48
C SER A 226 32.09 30.06 -0.29
N ALA A 227 32.63 29.84 0.90
CA ALA A 227 32.29 30.66 2.07
C ALA A 227 32.51 32.16 1.76
N GLY A 228 31.55 33.00 2.12
CA GLY A 228 31.59 34.46 1.89
C GLY A 228 31.26 34.92 0.46
N SER A 229 31.07 33.99 -0.48
CA SER A 229 30.68 34.31 -1.86
C SER A 229 29.25 34.84 -1.96
N LYS A 230 28.97 35.60 -3.02
CA LYS A 230 27.67 36.22 -3.29
C LYS A 230 27.22 35.87 -4.71
N LYS A 231 25.93 35.57 -4.86
CA LYS A 231 25.25 35.26 -6.12
C LYS A 231 25.89 34.10 -6.89
N GLU A 232 26.38 33.11 -6.18
CA GLU A 232 26.86 31.87 -6.79
C GLU A 232 25.70 31.07 -7.37
N GLU A 233 25.92 30.43 -8.51
CA GLU A 233 24.87 29.71 -9.22
C GLU A 233 24.77 28.25 -8.74
N VAL A 234 23.55 27.84 -8.38
CA VAL A 234 23.20 26.45 -8.11
C VAL A 234 22.20 26.00 -9.16
N SER A 235 22.57 24.97 -9.93
CA SER A 235 21.70 24.38 -10.95
C SER A 235 21.04 23.11 -10.43
N ALA A 236 19.76 22.92 -10.77
CA ALA A 236 18.99 21.72 -10.46
C ALA A 236 18.15 21.32 -11.67
N THR A 237 18.20 20.03 -12.02
CA THR A 237 17.39 19.44 -13.09
C THR A 237 16.29 18.60 -12.48
N TYR A 238 15.06 19.08 -12.61
CA TYR A 238 13.86 18.42 -12.14
C TYR A 238 13.28 17.57 -13.25
N ARG A 239 12.77 16.40 -12.89
CA ARG A 239 12.03 15.51 -13.78
C ARG A 239 10.63 15.28 -13.24
N ASN A 240 9.62 15.33 -14.10
CA ASN A 240 8.29 14.83 -13.75
C ASN A 240 8.29 13.30 -13.90
N ILE A 241 8.27 12.57 -12.80
CA ILE A 241 8.17 11.10 -12.76
C ILE A 241 6.73 10.60 -12.59
N GLY A 242 5.79 11.51 -12.35
CA GLY A 242 4.37 11.20 -12.28
C GLY A 242 3.73 11.03 -13.66
N GLU A 243 2.43 10.74 -13.65
CA GLU A 243 1.65 10.39 -14.83
C GLU A 243 0.93 11.59 -15.46
N ASP A 244 0.77 12.67 -14.70
CA ASP A 244 0.04 13.86 -15.15
C ASP A 244 0.97 15.01 -15.58
N PRO A 245 0.60 15.74 -16.64
CA PRO A 245 1.30 16.96 -17.02
C PRO A 245 0.98 18.11 -16.06
N ILE A 246 1.91 19.04 -15.92
CA ILE A 246 1.73 20.25 -15.11
C ILE A 246 1.89 21.53 -15.92
N ARG A 247 1.38 22.63 -15.36
CA ARG A 247 1.52 23.99 -15.90
C ARG A 247 1.97 24.96 -14.83
N ASP A 248 2.48 26.12 -15.26
CA ASP A 248 2.85 27.25 -14.40
C ASP A 248 3.75 26.87 -13.22
N ALA A 249 4.63 25.90 -13.44
CA ALA A 249 5.51 25.36 -12.43
C ALA A 249 6.62 26.35 -12.06
N VAL A 250 6.83 26.52 -10.77
CA VAL A 250 7.86 27.37 -10.17
C VAL A 250 8.56 26.56 -9.09
N ALA A 251 9.87 26.33 -9.26
CA ALA A 251 10.68 25.77 -8.19
C ALA A 251 10.98 26.86 -7.15
N ARG A 252 10.93 26.49 -5.88
CA ARG A 252 11.18 27.35 -4.73
C ARG A 252 12.22 26.72 -3.84
N LEU A 253 13.07 27.54 -3.23
CA LEU A 253 14.06 27.08 -2.25
C LEU A 253 13.62 27.45 -0.83
N SER A 254 13.71 26.48 0.07
CA SER A 254 13.59 26.69 1.51
C SER A 254 14.99 26.89 2.10
N ILE A 255 15.45 28.15 2.11
CA ILE A 255 16.83 28.53 2.45
C ILE A 255 16.95 28.95 3.91
N PHE A 256 17.98 28.44 4.59
CA PHE A 256 18.36 28.83 5.95
C PHE A 256 19.87 29.06 6.03
N LYS A 257 20.34 29.66 7.14
CA LYS A 257 21.78 29.84 7.39
C LYS A 257 22.54 28.52 7.20
N PRO A 258 23.72 28.55 6.55
CA PRO A 258 24.50 29.73 6.17
C PRO A 258 24.16 30.32 4.78
N PHE A 259 23.04 29.93 4.18
CA PHE A 259 22.63 30.38 2.86
C PHE A 259 21.59 31.49 2.94
N SER A 260 21.59 32.36 1.94
CA SER A 260 20.51 33.33 1.70
C SER A 260 20.35 33.55 0.20
N SER A 261 19.17 34.02 -0.24
CA SER A 261 18.95 34.43 -1.62
C SER A 261 18.01 35.63 -1.66
N THR A 262 18.18 36.46 -2.68
CA THR A 262 17.22 37.53 -3.04
C THR A 262 16.22 37.09 -4.11
N ASP A 263 16.48 35.94 -4.74
CA ASP A 263 15.66 35.30 -5.76
C ASP A 263 15.68 33.78 -5.51
N ASP A 264 14.77 33.32 -4.66
CA ASP A 264 14.64 31.93 -4.20
C ASP A 264 13.68 31.10 -5.07
N GLN A 265 13.24 31.66 -6.20
CA GLN A 265 12.28 31.03 -7.10
C GLN A 265 12.84 30.96 -8.53
N ALA A 266 12.49 29.91 -9.25
CA ALA A 266 12.83 29.76 -10.65
C ALA A 266 11.65 29.22 -11.44
N PHE A 267 11.30 29.91 -12.53
CA PHE A 267 10.20 29.50 -13.40
C PHE A 267 10.61 28.29 -14.24
N ILE A 268 9.83 27.22 -14.17
CA ILE A 268 9.99 25.99 -14.95
C ILE A 268 9.02 26.01 -16.15
N GLY A 269 7.77 26.43 -15.93
CA GLY A 269 6.72 26.43 -16.94
C GLY A 269 5.90 25.13 -16.92
N SER A 270 5.69 24.50 -18.07
CA SER A 270 5.00 23.21 -18.15
C SER A 270 5.97 22.05 -18.20
N MET A 271 5.57 20.90 -17.65
CA MET A 271 6.31 19.65 -17.79
C MET A 271 5.36 18.51 -18.13
N GLN A 272 5.66 17.77 -19.19
CA GLN A 272 5.00 16.49 -19.49
C GLN A 272 5.56 15.36 -18.61
N PRO A 273 4.84 14.24 -18.47
CA PRO A 273 5.38 13.02 -17.85
C PRO A 273 6.72 12.62 -18.49
N GLY A 274 7.73 12.40 -17.65
CA GLY A 274 9.10 12.09 -18.04
C GLY A 274 9.96 13.26 -18.51
N GLU A 275 9.40 14.47 -18.66
CA GLU A 275 10.14 15.65 -19.12
C GLU A 275 11.10 16.17 -18.03
N GLU A 276 12.26 16.66 -18.47
CA GLU A 276 13.31 17.22 -17.61
C GLU A 276 13.49 18.71 -17.89
N LYS A 277 13.63 19.50 -16.82
CA LYS A 277 13.90 20.95 -16.91
C LYS A 277 14.98 21.35 -15.91
N THR A 278 15.99 22.04 -16.40
CA THR A 278 17.06 22.62 -15.58
C THR A 278 16.74 24.06 -15.25
N VAL A 279 16.86 24.42 -13.98
CA VAL A 279 16.79 25.80 -13.50
C VAL A 279 18.05 26.16 -12.72
N VAL A 280 18.30 27.46 -12.58
CA VAL A 280 19.46 28.00 -11.87
C VAL A 280 18.98 28.99 -10.81
N PHE A 281 19.46 28.80 -9.59
CA PHE A 281 19.25 29.69 -8.45
C PHE A 281 20.52 30.46 -8.16
N LYS A 282 20.40 31.67 -7.62
CA LYS A 282 21.54 32.47 -7.17
C LYS A 282 21.55 32.52 -5.66
N ILE A 283 22.63 32.02 -5.04
CA ILE A 283 22.73 31.86 -3.60
C ILE A 283 23.92 32.65 -3.06
N ASP A 284 23.69 33.31 -1.93
CA ASP A 284 24.71 33.95 -1.11
C ASP A 284 25.10 33.00 0.02
N VAL A 285 26.40 32.92 0.30
CA VAL A 285 26.95 32.11 1.40
C VAL A 285 27.55 33.04 2.46
N ASP A 286 27.18 32.83 3.71
CA ASP A 286 27.79 33.57 4.83
C ASP A 286 29.31 33.28 4.91
N SER A 287 30.10 34.24 5.37
CA SER A 287 31.57 34.12 5.45
C SER A 287 32.03 33.13 6.52
N ASP A 288 31.20 32.89 7.54
CA ASP A 288 31.43 31.91 8.60
C ASP A 288 30.84 30.52 8.25
N ALA A 289 30.37 30.32 7.01
CA ALA A 289 29.88 29.03 6.56
C ALA A 289 30.97 27.96 6.68
N THR A 290 30.65 26.89 7.41
CA THR A 290 31.56 25.75 7.55
C THR A 290 31.68 25.01 6.21
N PRO A 291 32.89 24.76 5.69
CA PRO A 291 33.08 23.95 4.50
C PRO A 291 32.61 22.50 4.73
N LYS A 292 31.56 22.10 4.02
CA LYS A 292 31.00 20.73 4.01
C LYS A 292 29.93 20.61 2.93
N GLU A 293 29.36 19.42 2.80
CA GLU A 293 28.16 19.19 2.01
C GLU A 293 26.91 19.62 2.79
N TYR A 294 25.98 20.26 2.08
CA TYR A 294 24.68 20.67 2.57
C TYR A 294 23.60 20.19 1.61
N GLY A 295 22.37 20.09 2.10
CA GLY A 295 21.18 19.93 1.27
C GLY A 295 20.30 21.17 1.40
N ILE A 296 19.96 21.78 0.28
CA ILE A 296 18.99 22.88 0.22
C ILE A 296 17.65 22.27 -0.18
N ASN A 297 16.62 22.46 0.65
CA ASN A 297 15.29 21.96 0.36
C ASN A 297 14.67 22.77 -0.79
N SER A 298 14.00 22.07 -1.70
CA SER A 298 13.32 22.66 -2.83
C SER A 298 11.98 21.97 -3.10
N GLU A 299 10.99 22.77 -3.44
CA GLU A 299 9.63 22.34 -3.76
C GLU A 299 9.21 22.94 -5.10
N ILE A 300 8.30 22.27 -5.81
CA ILE A 300 7.69 22.79 -7.03
C ILE A 300 6.26 23.18 -6.70
N LYS A 301 5.94 24.47 -6.88
CA LYS A 301 4.56 24.94 -6.92
C LYS A 301 4.07 24.89 -8.36
N TYR A 302 2.96 24.23 -8.64
CA TYR A 302 2.44 24.07 -10.01
C TYR A 302 0.91 24.10 -10.05
N THR A 303 0.37 24.21 -11.26
CA THR A 303 -1.06 24.01 -11.54
C THR A 303 -1.26 22.63 -12.14
N ASP A 304 -2.13 21.83 -11.53
CA ASP A 304 -2.41 20.47 -11.97
C ASP A 304 -3.40 20.40 -13.16
N VAL A 305 -3.83 19.19 -13.49
CA VAL A 305 -4.80 18.92 -14.57
C VAL A 305 -6.22 19.36 -14.21
N TYR A 306 -6.54 19.48 -12.92
CA TYR A 306 -7.83 19.96 -12.40
C TYR A 306 -7.90 21.49 -12.31
N GLY A 307 -6.76 22.16 -12.44
CA GLY A 307 -6.64 23.62 -12.34
C GLY A 307 -6.31 24.11 -10.94
N ASP A 308 -6.03 23.20 -10.01
CA ASP A 308 -5.68 23.52 -8.63
C ASP A 308 -4.19 23.81 -8.50
N THR A 309 -3.86 24.69 -7.55
CA THR A 309 -2.48 25.02 -7.22
C THR A 309 -1.95 24.05 -6.16
N VAL A 310 -0.96 23.25 -6.54
CA VAL A 310 -0.38 22.20 -5.70
C VAL A 310 1.09 22.53 -5.40
N ILE A 311 1.59 22.07 -4.25
CA ILE A 311 3.01 22.13 -3.88
C ILE A 311 3.48 20.69 -3.77
N SER A 312 4.59 20.36 -4.44
CA SER A 312 5.19 19.03 -4.38
C SER A 312 5.75 18.72 -2.99
N GLU A 313 6.08 17.45 -2.76
CA GLU A 313 6.98 17.06 -1.68
C GLU A 313 8.33 17.77 -1.79
N SER A 314 9.02 17.87 -0.64
CA SER A 314 10.29 18.59 -0.52
C SER A 314 11.46 17.72 -0.98
N MET A 315 12.18 18.19 -2.00
CA MET A 315 13.37 17.54 -2.55
C MET A 315 14.64 18.23 -2.04
N LYS A 316 15.78 17.52 -2.02
CA LYS A 316 17.07 18.09 -1.58
C LYS A 316 18.02 18.30 -2.74
N ILE A 317 18.45 19.55 -2.92
CA ILE A 317 19.55 19.91 -3.81
C ILE A 317 20.86 19.76 -3.03
N PRO A 318 21.74 18.80 -3.36
CA PRO A 318 23.06 18.70 -2.75
C PRO A 318 23.95 19.86 -3.23
N VAL A 319 24.61 20.54 -2.28
CA VAL A 319 25.60 21.59 -2.54
C VAL A 319 26.84 21.39 -1.69
N THR A 320 28.00 21.77 -2.20
CA THR A 320 29.28 21.68 -1.49
C THR A 320 29.83 23.08 -1.24
N VAL A 321 30.00 23.44 0.03
CA VAL A 321 30.69 24.68 0.42
C VAL A 321 32.17 24.39 0.61
N LYS A 322 33.01 25.14 -0.10
CA LYS A 322 34.48 25.14 0.02
C LYS A 322 34.93 26.34 0.84
N GLU A 323 36.19 26.28 1.28
CA GLU A 323 36.85 27.42 1.91
C GLU A 323 36.79 28.67 1.01
N GLU A 324 36.90 29.83 1.66
CA GLU A 324 36.94 31.12 0.98
C GLU A 324 38.08 31.12 -0.05
N SER A 325 37.75 31.43 -1.31
CA SER A 325 38.76 31.61 -2.35
C SER A 325 39.47 32.96 -2.10
N SER A 326 40.50 32.95 -1.25
CA SER A 326 41.31 34.14 -1.01
C SER A 326 42.09 34.51 -2.28
N SER A 327 41.66 35.58 -2.96
CA SER A 327 42.36 36.10 -4.13
C SER A 327 43.65 36.81 -3.71
N LEU A 328 44.81 36.24 -4.07
CA LEU A 328 46.13 36.82 -3.82
C LEU A 328 46.46 38.01 -4.75
N LEU A 329 45.57 38.40 -5.64
CA LEU A 329 45.81 39.47 -6.62
C LEU A 329 46.09 40.83 -5.96
N LEU A 330 45.33 41.20 -4.94
CA LEU A 330 45.53 42.46 -4.21
C LEU A 330 46.86 42.48 -3.44
N PRO A 331 47.21 41.45 -2.64
CA PRO A 331 48.54 41.32 -2.05
C PRO A 331 49.66 41.38 -3.09
N ALA A 332 49.49 40.70 -4.24
CA ALA A 332 50.47 40.67 -5.31
C ALA A 332 50.67 42.04 -5.98
N ILE A 333 49.58 42.78 -6.24
CA ILE A 333 49.64 44.14 -6.80
C ILE A 333 50.33 45.09 -5.80
N VAL A 334 49.98 45.01 -4.51
CA VAL A 334 50.64 45.81 -3.47
C VAL A 334 52.13 45.49 -3.39
N LEU A 335 52.50 44.20 -3.43
CA LEU A 335 53.90 43.77 -3.44
C LEU A 335 54.65 44.31 -4.68
N LEU A 336 54.03 44.26 -5.87
CA LEU A 336 54.60 44.78 -7.11
C LEU A 336 54.78 46.31 -7.05
N LEU A 337 53.84 47.05 -6.48
CA LEU A 337 53.97 48.50 -6.26
C LEU A 337 55.12 48.82 -5.30
N ILE A 338 55.27 48.04 -4.23
CA ILE A 338 56.40 48.19 -3.28
C ILE A 338 57.74 47.91 -3.99
N ILE A 339 57.83 46.83 -4.75
CA ILE A 339 59.04 46.47 -5.51
C ILE A 339 59.37 47.56 -6.53
N GLY A 340 58.38 48.07 -7.26
CA GLY A 340 58.55 49.17 -8.21
C GLY A 340 59.03 50.46 -7.56
N ALA A 341 58.47 50.83 -6.39
CA ALA A 341 58.89 52.00 -5.63
C ALA A 341 60.33 51.88 -5.10
N VAL A 342 60.70 50.72 -4.55
CA VAL A 342 62.06 50.45 -4.07
C VAL A 342 63.06 50.44 -5.23
N GLY A 343 62.73 49.78 -6.34
CA GLY A 343 63.57 49.76 -7.54
C GLY A 343 63.77 51.16 -8.14
N GLY A 344 62.71 51.96 -8.22
CA GLY A 344 62.77 53.36 -8.67
C GLY A 344 63.61 54.26 -7.77
N TYR A 345 63.53 54.08 -6.44
CA TYR A 345 64.35 54.81 -5.47
C TYR A 345 65.85 54.48 -5.62
N TRP A 346 66.20 53.20 -5.74
CA TRP A 346 67.58 52.76 -5.95
C TRP A 346 68.16 53.22 -7.30
N TYR A 347 67.36 53.21 -8.36
CA TYR A 347 67.77 53.75 -9.66
C TYR A 347 68.08 55.25 -9.59
N LYS A 348 67.23 56.05 -8.91
CA LYS A 348 67.49 57.47 -8.67
C LYS A 348 68.72 57.71 -7.80
N LYS A 349 68.98 56.86 -6.80
CA LYS A 349 70.16 56.96 -5.92
C LYS A 349 71.46 56.67 -6.67
N LYS A 350 71.48 55.66 -7.55
CA LYS A 350 72.65 55.35 -8.41
C LYS A 350 72.94 56.41 -9.47
N LYS A 351 71.94 57.19 -9.90
CA LYS A 351 72.13 58.30 -10.85
C LYS A 351 72.65 59.60 -10.23
N LYS A 352 72.71 59.67 -8.89
CA LYS A 352 73.15 60.84 -8.11
C LYS A 352 74.47 60.61 -7.35
N ALA A 353 75.08 59.43 -7.50
CA ALA A 353 76.42 59.10 -7.02
C ALA A 353 77.34 58.94 -8.23
#